data_AF-A0A8T1YBU0-F1
#
_entry.id   AF-A0A8T1YBU0-F1
#
_cell.length_a   1.000
_cell.length_b   1.000
_cell.length_c   1.000
_cell.angle_alpha   90.00
_cell.angle_beta   90.00
_cell.angle_gamma   90.00
#
_symmetry.space_group_name_H-M   'P 1'
#
loop_
_entity.id
_entity.type
_entity.pdbx_description
1 polymer ?
#
loop_
_entity_poly.entity_id
_entity_poly.type
_entity_poly.pdbx_seq_one_letter_code
_entity_poly.pdbx_strand_id
1 'polypeptide(L)'
;MALMVKAQGGNGGKEWDDGFNYEGVTKIHVRAGYDGIQFIKFEYVKAGKTIVGPIHGVSGLGMTQTFEINLQKEYLVSVEGYYDKSTGVIQSIQFKTNEQTSDLMGFNKGTKFSLGTTRRKIIGFHGFADKKVYSLGAYFIRIPATKSAMQGGQTTGKGYDDGGEYDGIRKVYVTYDGTSIRNMRVDYDKAGQVECYEYGDKNGTEDKITVNYPYECITSVEGSYAVTQPYGCIVLRSLTFKTSNGRTLVIGTVTGTKFSLQSEGNAIVGFHGRVGSCVDSIGAYYAPFFPSPLPTEKLEGQGGDGGDSWDDGAFLNVKKVYIGQGTNGIVAVKFEYENDASEVVFGDEHGKTTLLGYEDFKLDYPSEYIIAVEGCHDKIMGVETGVITMLRFKTNNRTSQPFGLEAGVNFVLQKEGHKIIGFHGKSSTMLHQIGVHVVPITK
;
A
#
# COMPACT_ATOMS: atom_id res chain seq x y z
N MET A 1 20.73 -9.74 -10.24
CA MET A 1 20.94 -8.49 -11.01
C MET A 1 20.27 -7.35 -10.26
N ALA A 2 20.95 -6.22 -10.08
CA ALA A 2 20.37 -5.05 -9.44
C ALA A 2 19.39 -4.34 -10.40
N LEU A 3 18.27 -3.85 -9.88
CA LEU A 3 17.31 -3.01 -10.59
C LEU A 3 17.62 -1.55 -10.28
N MET A 4 17.89 -0.76 -11.30
CA MET A 4 18.06 0.69 -11.17
C MET A 4 16.69 1.38 -11.33
N VAL A 5 16.21 2.05 -10.29
CA VAL A 5 15.02 2.90 -10.36
C VAL A 5 15.46 4.33 -10.65
N LYS A 6 14.82 4.97 -11.64
CA LYS A 6 15.13 6.33 -12.06
C LYS A 6 15.01 7.32 -10.91
N ALA A 7 15.92 8.30 -10.89
CA ALA A 7 15.91 9.35 -9.89
C ALA A 7 14.63 10.19 -9.97
N GLN A 8 14.09 10.55 -8.81
CA GLN A 8 12.94 11.43 -8.65
C GLN A 8 13.40 12.81 -8.18
N GLY A 9 12.83 13.88 -8.73
CA GLY A 9 13.24 15.26 -8.52
C GLY A 9 13.72 15.92 -9.82
N GLY A 10 14.62 16.89 -9.72
CA GLY A 10 15.20 17.60 -10.86
C GLY A 10 16.50 16.99 -11.39
N ASN A 11 16.88 17.40 -12.61
CA ASN A 11 18.16 17.06 -13.25
C ASN A 11 19.20 18.20 -13.10
N GLY A 12 19.08 19.00 -12.03
CA GLY A 12 19.96 20.14 -11.78
C GLY A 12 21.30 19.72 -11.19
N GLY A 13 22.38 20.43 -11.52
CA GLY A 13 23.72 20.12 -11.01
C GLY A 13 24.40 18.99 -11.78
N LYS A 14 25.23 18.20 -11.09
CA LYS A 14 25.99 17.08 -11.66
C LYS A 14 25.35 15.75 -11.29
N GLU A 15 25.34 14.82 -12.23
CA GLU A 15 24.97 13.44 -11.96
C GLU A 15 26.00 12.79 -11.02
N TRP A 16 25.51 11.95 -10.11
CA TRP A 16 26.31 11.16 -9.20
C TRP A 16 25.73 9.75 -9.08
N ASP A 17 26.61 8.77 -8.86
CA ASP A 17 26.24 7.36 -8.73
C ASP A 17 27.23 6.67 -7.79
N ASP A 18 26.75 6.17 -6.65
CA ASP A 18 27.57 5.40 -5.72
C ASP A 18 27.77 3.94 -6.17
N GLY A 19 26.95 3.46 -7.10
CA GLY A 19 26.94 2.11 -7.64
C GLY A 19 26.08 1.13 -6.83
N PHE A 20 26.06 -0.12 -7.28
CA PHE A 20 25.19 -1.19 -6.74
C PHE A 20 25.97 -2.43 -6.26
N ASN A 21 27.27 -2.29 -6.02
CA ASN A 21 28.15 -3.42 -5.67
C ASN A 21 28.25 -3.61 -4.15
N TYR A 22 27.18 -3.32 -3.42
CA TYR A 22 27.12 -3.33 -1.96
C TYR A 22 26.08 -4.35 -1.46
N GLU A 23 26.27 -4.79 -0.22
CA GLU A 23 25.36 -5.71 0.48
C GLU A 23 24.14 -4.97 1.05
N GLY A 24 24.30 -3.69 1.37
CA GLY A 24 23.27 -2.82 1.95
C GLY A 24 23.84 -1.48 2.43
N VAL A 25 22.95 -0.65 2.96
CA VAL A 25 23.23 0.69 3.53
C VAL A 25 23.20 0.57 5.05
N THR A 26 24.24 1.03 5.74
CA THR A 26 24.35 0.98 7.21
C THR A 26 24.07 2.30 7.89
N LYS A 27 24.38 3.41 7.22
CA LYS A 27 24.17 4.74 7.80
C LYS A 27 23.87 5.76 6.72
N ILE A 28 22.93 6.63 7.01
CA ILE A 28 22.50 7.70 6.11
C ILE A 28 22.69 9.02 6.84
N HIS A 29 23.27 10.00 6.15
CA HIS A 29 23.52 11.34 6.66
C HIS A 29 22.79 12.33 5.76
N VAL A 30 21.89 13.13 6.32
CA VAL A 30 21.14 14.14 5.59
C VAL A 30 21.29 15.48 6.30
N ARG A 31 21.52 16.53 5.53
CA ARG A 31 21.43 17.91 6.02
C ARG A 31 20.37 18.66 5.25
N ALA A 32 19.36 19.12 5.96
CA ALA A 32 18.39 20.08 5.45
C ALA A 32 18.87 21.51 5.73
N GLY A 33 18.61 22.40 4.78
CA GLY A 33 18.73 23.85 4.92
C GLY A 33 17.42 24.54 4.50
N TYR A 34 17.41 25.86 4.55
CA TYR A 34 16.21 26.68 4.28
C TYR A 34 15.53 26.38 2.93
N ASP A 35 16.31 26.08 1.90
CA ASP A 35 15.81 25.82 0.54
C ASP A 35 15.73 24.31 0.17
N GLY A 36 15.74 23.42 1.16
CA GLY A 36 15.70 21.96 0.97
C GLY A 36 16.99 21.24 1.37
N ILE A 37 17.18 20.03 0.87
CA ILE A 37 18.30 19.16 1.24
C ILE A 37 19.60 19.68 0.62
N GLN A 38 20.54 20.06 1.48
CA GLN A 38 21.84 20.60 1.10
C GLN A 38 22.81 19.50 0.69
N PHE A 39 22.86 18.41 1.47
CA PHE A 39 23.61 17.23 1.08
C PHE A 39 23.01 15.94 1.62
N ILE A 40 23.35 14.85 0.93
CA ILE A 40 23.13 13.47 1.37
C ILE A 40 24.44 12.68 1.26
N LYS A 41 24.65 11.75 2.17
CA LYS A 41 25.80 10.85 2.19
C LYS A 41 25.40 9.50 2.78
N PHE A 42 25.97 8.44 2.25
CA PHE A 42 25.67 7.08 2.66
C PHE A 42 26.92 6.34 3.14
N GLU A 43 26.74 5.40 4.05
CA GLU A 43 27.69 4.37 4.38
C GLU A 43 27.11 3.02 3.99
N TYR A 44 27.92 2.22 3.31
CA TYR A 44 27.53 0.93 2.73
C TYR A 44 28.35 -0.19 3.34
N VAL A 45 27.92 -1.45 3.14
CA VAL A 45 28.76 -2.63 3.40
C VAL A 45 29.15 -3.31 2.10
N LYS A 46 30.44 -3.63 1.97
CA LYS A 46 30.99 -4.41 0.87
C LYS A 46 32.00 -5.42 1.39
N ALA A 47 31.75 -6.70 1.13
CA ALA A 47 32.55 -7.81 1.65
C ALA A 47 32.74 -7.71 3.17
N GLY A 48 31.65 -7.43 3.89
CA GLY A 48 31.64 -7.27 5.35
C GLY A 48 32.34 -6.02 5.91
N LYS A 49 32.84 -5.10 5.06
CA LYS A 49 33.49 -3.86 5.50
C LYS A 49 32.62 -2.64 5.21
N THR A 50 32.58 -1.69 6.14
CA THR A 50 31.92 -0.40 5.95
C THR A 50 32.70 0.47 4.96
N ILE A 51 32.01 0.97 3.94
CA ILE A 51 32.51 1.89 2.93
C ILE A 51 31.76 3.20 3.07
N VAL A 52 32.50 4.28 3.33
CA VAL A 52 31.94 5.62 3.47
C VAL A 52 31.85 6.26 2.08
N GLY A 53 30.63 6.54 1.63
CA GLY A 53 30.38 7.20 0.34
C GLY A 53 30.73 8.69 0.35
N PRO A 54 30.82 9.30 -0.84
CA PRO A 54 31.05 10.74 -0.99
C PRO A 54 29.85 11.56 -0.48
N ILE A 55 30.09 12.87 -0.31
CA ILE A 55 29.02 13.84 -0.03
C ILE A 55 28.43 14.29 -1.37
N HIS A 56 27.11 14.14 -1.52
CA HIS A 56 26.36 14.64 -2.67
C HIS A 56 25.64 15.91 -2.28
N GLY A 57 26.14 17.06 -2.71
CA GLY A 57 25.68 18.37 -2.26
C GLY A 57 26.81 19.19 -1.64
N VAL A 58 26.46 20.16 -0.78
CA VAL A 58 27.45 20.95 -0.01
C VAL A 58 27.22 20.83 1.49
N SER A 59 28.32 20.68 2.23
CA SER A 59 28.31 20.71 3.68
C SER A 59 28.57 22.14 4.17
N GLY A 60 27.51 22.86 4.56
CA GLY A 60 27.57 24.24 5.10
C GLY A 60 27.37 24.35 6.62
N LEU A 61 26.81 25.47 7.09
CA LEU A 61 26.31 25.61 8.46
C LEU A 61 24.96 24.89 8.62
N GLY A 62 24.77 24.15 9.70
CA GLY A 62 23.52 23.42 10.00
C GLY A 62 23.74 22.09 10.73
N MET A 63 22.65 21.47 11.19
CA MET A 63 22.67 20.16 11.86
C MET A 63 22.49 19.04 10.83
N THR A 64 23.33 18.01 10.92
CA THR A 64 23.19 16.78 10.12
C THR A 64 22.40 15.77 10.92
N GLN A 65 21.32 15.27 10.33
CA GLN A 65 20.57 14.15 10.87
C GLN A 65 21.14 12.84 10.34
N THR A 66 21.13 11.81 11.18
CA THR A 66 21.64 10.49 10.80
C THR A 66 20.62 9.40 11.08
N PHE A 67 20.58 8.40 10.20
CA PHE A 67 19.76 7.21 10.36
C PHE A 67 20.65 5.98 10.24
N GLU A 68 20.67 5.14 11.28
CA GLU A 68 21.50 3.93 11.36
C GLU A 68 20.64 2.68 11.14
N ILE A 69 21.20 1.72 10.39
CA ILE A 69 20.52 0.49 9.97
C ILE A 69 21.39 -0.70 10.36
N ASN A 70 20.83 -1.61 11.17
CA ASN A 70 21.54 -2.81 11.61
C ASN A 70 21.38 -3.97 10.61
N LEU A 71 22.33 -4.10 9.68
CA LEU A 71 22.28 -5.09 8.59
C LEU A 71 22.23 -6.57 9.00
N GLN A 72 22.31 -6.92 10.29
CA GLN A 72 22.08 -8.29 10.75
C GLN A 72 20.62 -8.73 10.59
N LYS A 73 19.67 -7.81 10.76
CA LYS A 73 18.22 -8.09 10.67
C LYS A 73 17.43 -7.01 9.94
N GLU A 74 18.05 -5.86 9.69
CA GLU A 74 17.42 -4.69 9.13
C GLU A 74 18.00 -4.38 7.75
N TYR A 75 17.17 -3.91 6.83
CA TYR A 75 17.58 -3.47 5.51
C TYR A 75 16.63 -2.38 5.01
N LEU A 76 17.18 -1.49 4.20
CA LEU A 76 16.45 -0.37 3.63
C LEU A 76 15.49 -0.85 2.53
N VAL A 77 14.19 -0.52 2.64
CA VAL A 77 13.15 -1.00 1.71
C VAL A 77 12.64 0.10 0.81
N SER A 78 12.52 1.32 1.32
CA SER A 78 12.03 2.45 0.54
C SER A 78 12.54 3.79 1.04
N VAL A 79 12.40 4.79 0.18
CA VAL A 79 12.60 6.20 0.47
C VAL A 79 11.35 6.95 0.04
N GLU A 80 10.84 7.81 0.90
CA GLU A 80 9.79 8.77 0.55
C GLU A 80 10.34 10.19 0.72
N GLY A 81 9.80 11.14 -0.02
CA GLY A 81 10.22 12.52 0.12
C GLY A 81 9.37 13.48 -0.67
N TYR A 82 9.76 14.74 -0.63
CA TYR A 82 9.10 15.81 -1.37
C TYR A 82 10.14 16.61 -2.14
N TYR A 83 9.79 17.08 -3.33
CA TYR A 83 10.63 17.98 -4.12
C TYR A 83 9.84 19.18 -4.63
N ASP A 84 10.52 20.30 -4.80
CA ASP A 84 9.93 21.48 -5.41
C ASP A 84 9.90 21.30 -6.94
N LYS A 85 8.73 21.37 -7.57
CA LYS A 85 8.58 21.16 -9.01
C LYS A 85 9.26 22.22 -9.87
N SER A 86 9.41 23.44 -9.35
CA SER A 86 9.94 24.56 -10.13
C SER A 86 11.46 24.53 -10.20
N THR A 87 12.10 24.21 -9.09
CA THR A 87 13.56 24.14 -8.95
C THR A 87 14.10 22.72 -9.11
N GLY A 88 13.25 21.72 -8.92
CA GLY A 88 13.62 20.32 -8.85
C GLY A 88 14.34 19.93 -7.56
N VAL A 89 14.46 20.79 -6.55
CA VAL A 89 15.24 20.51 -5.34
C VAL A 89 14.45 19.63 -4.37
N ILE A 90 15.07 18.57 -3.83
CA ILE A 90 14.49 17.75 -2.77
C ILE A 90 14.34 18.59 -1.50
N GLN A 91 13.12 18.67 -0.97
CA GLN A 91 12.75 19.45 0.21
C GLN A 91 12.81 18.63 1.51
N SER A 92 12.41 17.37 1.44
CA SER A 92 12.49 16.44 2.56
C SER A 92 12.62 14.99 2.10
N ILE A 93 13.19 14.16 2.98
CA ILE A 93 13.39 12.73 2.76
C ILE A 93 13.12 11.96 4.05
N GLN A 94 12.48 10.80 3.93
CA GLN A 94 12.27 9.82 4.98
C GLN A 94 12.66 8.42 4.47
N PHE A 95 13.35 7.66 5.31
CA PHE A 95 13.82 6.32 4.98
C PHE A 95 13.01 5.28 5.74
N LYS A 96 12.63 4.20 5.07
CA LYS A 96 11.90 3.08 5.68
C LYS A 96 12.69 1.80 5.52
N THR A 97 12.83 1.08 6.62
CA THR A 97 13.40 -0.27 6.68
C THR A 97 12.30 -1.29 6.96
N ASN A 98 12.67 -2.56 7.02
CA ASN A 98 11.75 -3.60 7.47
C ASN A 98 11.42 -3.55 8.97
N GLU A 99 12.16 -2.77 9.78
CA GLU A 99 11.97 -2.70 11.24
C GLU A 99 11.46 -1.33 11.71
N GLN A 100 11.82 -0.25 11.00
CA GLN A 100 11.56 1.12 11.46
C GLN A 100 11.47 2.12 10.30
N THR A 101 11.00 3.31 10.62
CA THR A 101 10.98 4.46 9.72
C THR A 101 11.74 5.60 10.38
N SER A 102 12.62 6.28 9.63
CA SER A 102 13.34 7.44 10.13
C SER A 102 12.40 8.62 10.38
N ASP A 103 12.87 9.62 11.11
CA ASP A 103 12.22 10.94 11.10
C ASP A 103 12.22 11.52 9.67
N LEU A 104 11.25 12.39 9.39
CA LEU A 104 11.23 13.17 8.15
C LEU A 104 12.30 14.25 8.24
N MET A 105 13.31 14.16 7.39
CA MET A 105 14.44 15.07 7.36
C MET A 105 14.17 16.17 6.34
N GLY A 106 13.97 17.42 6.77
CA GLY A 106 13.72 18.58 5.91
C GLY A 106 12.31 19.17 6.07
N PHE A 107 11.81 19.85 5.04
CA PHE A 107 10.50 20.49 5.06
C PHE A 107 9.48 19.69 4.25
N ASN A 108 8.32 19.41 4.86
CA ASN A 108 7.21 18.71 4.22
C ASN A 108 6.45 19.63 3.26
N LYS A 109 7.10 20.00 2.14
CA LYS A 109 6.54 20.90 1.12
C LYS A 109 6.93 20.42 -0.27
N GLY A 110 6.02 20.56 -1.22
CA GLY A 110 6.25 20.27 -2.63
C GLY A 110 5.52 19.02 -3.09
N THR A 111 6.06 18.38 -4.13
CA THR A 111 5.48 17.17 -4.73
C THR A 111 6.09 15.93 -4.10
N LYS A 112 5.21 15.06 -3.57
CA LYS A 112 5.61 13.78 -2.98
C LYS A 112 6.21 12.85 -4.04
N PHE A 113 7.25 12.12 -3.68
CA PHE A 113 7.80 11.01 -4.44
C PHE A 113 8.10 9.83 -3.51
N SER A 114 8.19 8.64 -4.11
CA SER A 114 8.57 7.42 -3.40
C SER A 114 9.46 6.54 -4.29
N LEU A 115 10.52 6.01 -3.70
CA LEU A 115 11.37 4.98 -4.26
C LEU A 115 11.17 3.72 -3.43
N GLY A 116 10.42 2.75 -3.95
CA GLY A 116 10.20 1.47 -3.29
C GLY A 116 9.82 0.43 -4.31
N THR A 117 10.26 -0.80 -4.10
CA THR A 117 9.86 -1.91 -4.95
C THR A 117 9.58 -3.15 -4.09
N THR A 118 8.51 -3.86 -4.41
CA THR A 118 8.11 -5.06 -3.69
C THR A 118 9.22 -6.12 -3.73
N ARG A 119 9.43 -6.83 -2.61
CA ARG A 119 10.43 -7.91 -2.47
C ARG A 119 11.88 -7.52 -2.74
N ARG A 120 12.22 -6.24 -2.62
CA ARG A 120 13.59 -5.77 -2.87
C ARG A 120 14.06 -4.86 -1.75
N LYS A 121 15.37 -4.87 -1.54
CA LYS A 121 16.06 -3.95 -0.63
C LYS A 121 16.97 -3.01 -1.43
N ILE A 122 17.17 -1.81 -0.90
CA ILE A 122 18.06 -0.81 -1.47
C ILE A 122 19.50 -1.15 -1.09
N ILE A 123 20.40 -1.12 -2.07
CA ILE A 123 21.83 -1.40 -1.92
C ILE A 123 22.72 -0.30 -2.48
N GLY A 124 22.16 0.80 -2.98
CA GLY A 124 22.92 1.87 -3.60
C GLY A 124 22.01 3.01 -4.03
N PHE A 125 22.61 4.18 -4.26
CA PHE A 125 21.92 5.39 -4.66
C PHE A 125 22.63 6.08 -5.81
N HIS A 126 21.84 6.84 -6.58
CA HIS A 126 22.31 7.73 -7.64
C HIS A 126 21.40 8.96 -7.69
N GLY A 127 21.76 9.97 -8.46
CA GLY A 127 20.91 11.15 -8.64
C GLY A 127 21.67 12.35 -9.17
N PHE A 128 21.15 13.54 -8.87
CA PHE A 128 21.77 14.81 -9.27
C PHE A 128 21.96 15.73 -8.07
N ALA A 129 23.15 16.33 -7.96
CA ALA A 129 23.50 17.25 -6.88
C ALA A 129 24.52 18.31 -7.32
N ASP A 130 24.48 19.46 -6.66
CA ASP A 130 25.52 20.49 -6.72
C ASP A 130 25.55 21.24 -5.37
N LYS A 131 25.02 22.46 -5.29
CA LYS A 131 24.80 23.16 -4.01
C LYS A 131 23.65 22.57 -3.17
N LYS A 132 22.83 21.73 -3.77
CA LYS A 132 21.65 21.08 -3.19
C LYS A 132 21.47 19.70 -3.83
N VAL A 133 20.67 18.85 -3.20
CA VAL A 133 20.26 17.56 -3.79
C VAL A 133 19.02 17.81 -4.65
N TYR A 134 19.14 17.58 -5.96
CA TYR A 134 18.04 17.76 -6.91
C TYR A 134 17.26 16.47 -7.12
N SER A 135 17.91 15.32 -7.10
CA SER A 135 17.18 14.07 -7.23
C SER A 135 17.86 12.93 -6.54
N LEU A 136 17.05 11.90 -6.28
CA LEU A 136 17.48 10.65 -5.68
C LEU A 136 16.84 9.50 -6.44
N GLY A 137 17.66 8.55 -6.87
CA GLY A 137 17.29 7.24 -7.39
C GLY A 137 18.00 6.16 -6.59
N ALA A 138 17.59 4.91 -6.75
CA ALA A 138 18.09 3.82 -5.94
C ALA A 138 18.31 2.53 -6.75
N TYR A 139 19.26 1.75 -6.29
CA TYR A 139 19.54 0.40 -6.76
C TYR A 139 18.94 -0.62 -5.82
N PHE A 140 18.18 -1.56 -6.39
CA PHE A 140 17.42 -2.56 -5.66
C PHE A 140 17.91 -3.97 -5.98
N ILE A 141 18.05 -4.82 -4.97
CA ILE A 141 18.27 -6.26 -5.16
C ILE A 141 17.12 -7.06 -4.57
N ARG A 142 16.75 -8.16 -5.24
CA ARG A 142 15.72 -9.09 -4.76
C ARG A 142 16.16 -9.71 -3.44
N ILE A 143 15.26 -9.71 -2.46
CA ILE A 143 15.47 -10.40 -1.19
C ILE A 143 15.29 -11.91 -1.45
N PRO A 144 16.29 -12.75 -1.16
CA PRO A 144 16.18 -14.20 -1.34
C PRO A 144 14.99 -14.77 -0.57
N ALA A 145 14.30 -15.74 -1.17
CA ALA A 145 13.23 -16.45 -0.48
C ALA A 145 13.82 -17.61 0.35
N THR A 146 13.19 -17.88 1.49
CA THR A 146 13.48 -19.03 2.35
C THR A 146 12.56 -20.19 1.98
N LYS A 147 13.11 -21.35 1.66
CA LYS A 147 12.34 -22.56 1.32
C LYS A 147 11.94 -23.31 2.59
N SER A 148 10.65 -23.63 2.75
CA SER A 148 10.15 -24.46 3.85
C SER A 148 10.45 -25.95 3.64
N ALA A 149 10.37 -26.73 4.72
CA ALA A 149 10.16 -28.17 4.60
C ALA A 149 8.80 -28.48 3.95
N MET A 150 8.73 -29.62 3.26
CA MET A 150 7.53 -30.10 2.57
C MET A 150 6.63 -30.91 3.51
N GLN A 151 5.32 -30.70 3.45
CA GLN A 151 4.29 -31.35 4.27
C GLN A 151 3.44 -32.30 3.42
N GLY A 152 3.17 -33.50 3.92
CA GLY A 152 2.45 -34.57 3.20
C GLY A 152 3.34 -35.70 2.73
N GLY A 153 2.96 -36.35 1.62
CA GLY A 153 3.69 -37.47 1.02
C GLY A 153 5.10 -37.11 0.58
N GLN A 154 6.09 -37.84 1.09
CA GLN A 154 7.51 -37.60 0.82
C GLN A 154 8.06 -38.42 -0.35
N THR A 155 7.46 -39.57 -0.64
CA THR A 155 8.02 -40.58 -1.56
C THR A 155 7.14 -40.85 -2.79
N THR A 156 5.86 -40.47 -2.76
CA THR A 156 4.88 -40.69 -3.84
C THR A 156 4.79 -39.47 -4.76
N GLY A 157 4.26 -39.66 -5.98
CA GLY A 157 4.12 -38.57 -6.95
C GLY A 157 5.45 -38.10 -7.56
N LYS A 158 5.37 -37.18 -8.53
CA LYS A 158 6.51 -36.47 -9.11
C LYS A 158 6.71 -35.16 -8.36
N GLY A 159 7.97 -34.81 -8.09
CA GLY A 159 8.30 -33.53 -7.46
C GLY A 159 8.04 -32.35 -8.39
N TYR A 160 7.58 -31.23 -7.83
CA TYR A 160 7.52 -29.94 -8.49
C TYR A 160 8.13 -28.87 -7.58
N ASP A 161 8.69 -27.84 -8.20
CA ASP A 161 9.28 -26.70 -7.51
C ASP A 161 9.15 -25.47 -8.38
N ASP A 162 8.26 -24.56 -7.98
CA ASP A 162 7.98 -23.35 -8.75
C ASP A 162 9.10 -22.32 -8.53
N GLY A 163 9.87 -22.46 -7.45
CA GLY A 163 10.88 -21.50 -7.01
C GLY A 163 10.32 -20.35 -6.17
N GLY A 164 11.23 -19.57 -5.59
CA GLY A 164 10.92 -18.41 -4.73
C GLY A 164 11.21 -17.06 -5.38
N GLU A 165 11.25 -17.02 -6.72
CA GLU A 165 11.67 -15.85 -7.50
C GLU A 165 10.54 -14.89 -7.90
N TYR A 166 9.28 -15.25 -7.60
CA TYR A 166 8.10 -14.45 -7.96
C TYR A 166 7.85 -13.29 -6.99
N ASP A 167 7.39 -12.16 -7.50
CA ASP A 167 7.12 -10.98 -6.68
C ASP A 167 5.92 -11.18 -5.73
N GLY A 168 5.01 -12.12 -6.04
CA GLY A 168 3.95 -12.61 -5.17
C GLY A 168 2.99 -13.55 -5.90
N ILE A 169 1.85 -13.85 -5.25
CA ILE A 169 0.78 -14.70 -5.80
C ILE A 169 -0.44 -13.84 -6.10
N ARG A 170 -1.02 -14.00 -7.29
CA ARG A 170 -2.25 -13.31 -7.72
C ARG A 170 -3.49 -14.18 -7.54
N LYS A 171 -3.39 -15.48 -7.85
CA LYS A 171 -4.51 -16.41 -7.71
C LYS A 171 -4.02 -17.80 -7.34
N VAL A 172 -4.83 -18.49 -6.55
CA VAL A 172 -4.68 -19.92 -6.29
C VAL A 172 -6.01 -20.58 -6.58
N TYR A 173 -5.98 -21.65 -7.38
CA TYR A 173 -7.10 -22.53 -7.67
C TYR A 173 -6.78 -23.90 -7.08
N VAL A 174 -7.78 -24.54 -6.49
CA VAL A 174 -7.65 -25.85 -5.88
C VAL A 174 -8.88 -26.67 -6.23
N THR A 175 -8.66 -27.88 -6.75
CA THR A 175 -9.74 -28.82 -7.04
C THR A 175 -9.84 -29.87 -5.93
N TYR A 176 -11.03 -30.07 -5.39
CA TYR A 176 -11.35 -31.06 -4.36
C TYR A 176 -12.47 -32.00 -4.83
N ASP A 177 -12.27 -33.31 -4.73
CA ASP A 177 -13.24 -34.32 -5.19
C ASP A 177 -14.22 -34.81 -4.10
N GLY A 178 -14.22 -34.18 -2.92
CA GLY A 178 -14.95 -34.66 -1.75
C GLY A 178 -14.12 -35.58 -0.85
N THR A 179 -12.91 -35.98 -1.26
CA THR A 179 -12.03 -36.86 -0.48
C THR A 179 -10.60 -36.34 -0.36
N SER A 180 -9.99 -35.83 -1.44
CA SER A 180 -8.62 -35.34 -1.47
C SER A 180 -8.44 -34.13 -2.38
N ILE A 181 -7.37 -33.38 -2.16
CA ILE A 181 -6.97 -32.29 -3.05
C ILE A 181 -6.39 -32.93 -4.32
N ARG A 182 -7.07 -32.72 -5.44
CA ARG A 182 -6.75 -33.36 -6.73
C ARG A 182 -5.84 -32.53 -7.60
N ASN A 183 -6.04 -31.22 -7.58
CA ASN A 183 -5.26 -30.28 -8.38
C ASN A 183 -5.03 -28.98 -7.63
N MET A 184 -3.92 -28.33 -7.96
CA MET A 184 -3.60 -26.99 -7.53
C MET A 184 -2.99 -26.23 -8.71
N ARG A 185 -3.49 -25.02 -8.94
CA ARG A 185 -2.94 -24.08 -9.92
C ARG A 185 -2.64 -22.75 -9.23
N VAL A 186 -1.51 -22.15 -9.59
CA VAL A 186 -1.07 -20.87 -9.01
C VAL A 186 -0.68 -19.92 -10.14
N ASP A 187 -1.26 -18.72 -10.10
CA ASP A 187 -0.89 -17.61 -10.95
C ASP A 187 0.06 -16.69 -10.14
N TYR A 188 1.34 -16.70 -10.46
CA TYR A 188 2.38 -15.88 -9.84
C TYR A 188 2.58 -14.55 -10.56
N ASP A 189 2.97 -13.52 -9.82
CA ASP A 189 3.47 -12.26 -10.37
C ASP A 189 4.98 -12.32 -10.58
N LYS A 190 5.46 -11.98 -11.77
CA LYS A 190 6.88 -11.77 -12.05
C LYS A 190 7.05 -10.49 -12.86
N ALA A 191 7.52 -9.44 -12.20
CA ALA A 191 7.65 -8.10 -12.76
C ALA A 191 6.37 -7.60 -13.44
N GLY A 192 5.20 -7.86 -12.83
CA GLY A 192 3.89 -7.47 -13.35
C GLY A 192 3.29 -8.40 -14.40
N GLN A 193 4.05 -9.40 -14.87
CA GLN A 193 3.54 -10.47 -15.75
C GLN A 193 3.05 -11.66 -14.94
N VAL A 194 2.17 -12.47 -15.55
CA VAL A 194 1.61 -13.66 -14.91
C VAL A 194 2.34 -14.91 -15.42
N GLU A 195 2.95 -15.66 -14.51
CA GLU A 195 3.45 -17.01 -14.77
C GLU A 195 2.53 -18.02 -14.06
N CYS A 196 2.11 -19.06 -14.76
CA CYS A 196 1.10 -20.00 -14.28
C CYS A 196 1.67 -21.41 -14.19
N TYR A 197 1.45 -22.06 -13.05
CA TYR A 197 1.83 -23.45 -12.81
C TYR A 197 0.63 -24.24 -12.32
N GLU A 198 0.47 -25.46 -12.83
CA GLU A 198 -0.68 -26.31 -12.56
C GLU A 198 -0.27 -27.77 -12.39
N TYR A 199 -0.81 -28.40 -11.34
CA TYR A 199 -0.44 -29.73 -10.89
C TYR A 199 -1.68 -30.59 -10.63
N GLY A 200 -1.58 -31.88 -10.90
CA GLY A 200 -2.62 -32.87 -10.58
C GLY A 200 -3.74 -32.93 -11.61
N ASP A 201 -4.89 -33.51 -11.24
CA ASP A 201 -6.05 -33.65 -12.12
C ASP A 201 -7.27 -32.86 -11.65
N LYS A 202 -8.09 -32.41 -12.61
CA LYS A 202 -9.25 -31.53 -12.36
C LYS A 202 -10.54 -32.30 -12.07
N ASN A 203 -10.42 -33.46 -11.42
CA ASN A 203 -11.59 -34.22 -11.03
C ASN A 203 -12.14 -33.64 -9.72
N GLY A 204 -13.33 -33.04 -9.75
CA GLY A 204 -13.97 -32.48 -8.55
C GLY A 204 -14.44 -31.05 -8.73
N THR A 205 -14.65 -30.35 -7.62
CA THR A 205 -15.07 -28.95 -7.56
C THR A 205 -13.83 -28.05 -7.42
N GLU A 206 -13.71 -27.03 -8.27
CA GLU A 206 -12.65 -26.02 -8.20
C GLU A 206 -13.10 -24.82 -7.35
N ASP A 207 -12.31 -24.50 -6.33
CA ASP A 207 -12.40 -23.27 -5.57
C ASP A 207 -11.18 -22.39 -5.84
N LYS A 208 -11.32 -21.07 -5.67
CA LYS A 208 -10.22 -20.14 -5.90
C LYS A 208 -10.18 -18.99 -4.93
N ILE A 209 -8.97 -18.53 -4.62
CA ILE A 209 -8.71 -17.26 -3.93
C ILE A 209 -8.00 -16.32 -4.89
N THR A 210 -8.55 -15.12 -5.06
CA THR A 210 -7.91 -14.02 -5.81
C THR A 210 -7.32 -13.05 -4.81
N VAL A 211 -6.01 -12.85 -4.90
CA VAL A 211 -5.22 -11.97 -4.03
C VAL A 211 -5.06 -10.62 -4.72
N ASN A 212 -5.37 -9.51 -4.05
CA ASN A 212 -5.22 -8.17 -4.60
C ASN A 212 -3.75 -7.70 -4.58
N TYR A 213 -2.88 -8.42 -5.28
CA TYR A 213 -1.47 -8.08 -5.42
C TYR A 213 -1.28 -6.75 -6.18
N PRO A 214 -0.35 -5.85 -5.78
CA PRO A 214 0.64 -5.94 -4.70
C PRO A 214 0.17 -5.33 -3.35
N TYR A 215 -1.14 -5.17 -3.16
CA TYR A 215 -1.74 -4.58 -1.95
C TYR A 215 -2.11 -5.61 -0.90
N GLU A 216 -2.09 -6.88 -1.28
CA GLU A 216 -2.42 -8.03 -0.44
C GLU A 216 -1.50 -9.19 -0.81
N CYS A 217 -1.22 -10.06 0.16
CA CYS A 217 -0.46 -11.29 -0.04
C CYS A 217 -1.05 -12.45 0.76
N ILE A 218 -0.58 -13.66 0.45
CA ILE A 218 -0.86 -14.85 1.25
C ILE A 218 0.15 -14.90 2.39
N THR A 219 -0.31 -14.93 3.63
CA THR A 219 0.53 -14.91 4.84
C THR A 219 0.73 -16.31 5.41
N SER A 220 -0.25 -17.20 5.26
CA SER A 220 -0.10 -18.59 5.66
C SER A 220 -0.98 -19.55 4.88
N VAL A 221 -0.55 -20.81 4.87
CA VAL A 221 -1.34 -21.96 4.41
C VAL A 221 -1.36 -23.01 5.51
N GLU A 222 -2.54 -23.30 6.02
CA GLU A 222 -2.79 -24.42 6.93
C GLU A 222 -3.41 -25.58 6.16
N GLY A 223 -3.31 -26.79 6.67
CA GLY A 223 -3.94 -27.93 6.01
C GLY A 223 -3.79 -29.23 6.77
N SER A 224 -4.20 -30.31 6.12
CA SER A 224 -4.00 -31.66 6.63
C SER A 224 -3.73 -32.66 5.51
N TYR A 225 -3.10 -33.77 5.88
CA TYR A 225 -2.84 -34.89 4.98
C TYR A 225 -3.08 -36.23 5.69
N ALA A 226 -3.44 -37.24 4.91
CA ALA A 226 -3.71 -38.57 5.43
C ALA A 226 -3.36 -39.66 4.42
N VAL A 227 -3.19 -40.87 4.92
CA VAL A 227 -3.03 -42.07 4.09
C VAL A 227 -4.36 -42.36 3.37
N THR A 228 -4.28 -42.69 2.08
CA THR A 228 -5.40 -43.14 1.24
C THR A 228 -5.37 -44.65 1.14
N GLN A 229 -6.44 -45.32 1.56
CA GLN A 229 -6.59 -46.76 1.40
C GLN A 229 -7.34 -47.11 0.10
N PRO A 230 -7.05 -48.26 -0.53
CA PRO A 230 -6.06 -49.27 -0.13
C PRO A 230 -4.62 -48.97 -0.61
N TYR A 231 -4.40 -47.89 -1.35
CA TYR A 231 -3.15 -47.61 -2.06
C TYR A 231 -1.95 -47.23 -1.17
N GLY A 232 -2.18 -46.85 0.08
CA GLY A 232 -1.13 -46.53 1.06
C GLY A 232 -0.40 -45.21 0.80
N CYS A 233 -0.81 -44.41 -0.19
CA CYS A 233 -0.21 -43.11 -0.47
C CYS A 233 -0.69 -42.03 0.50
N ILE A 234 0.15 -41.05 0.82
CA ILE A 234 -0.21 -39.89 1.65
C ILE A 234 -0.57 -38.74 0.73
N VAL A 235 -1.77 -38.18 0.88
CA VAL A 235 -2.27 -37.07 0.07
C VAL A 235 -2.84 -35.95 0.93
N LEU A 236 -2.83 -34.73 0.40
CA LEU A 236 -3.47 -33.59 1.03
C LEU A 236 -4.99 -33.76 1.06
N ARG A 237 -5.59 -33.39 2.19
CA ARG A 237 -7.03 -33.52 2.47
C ARG A 237 -7.72 -32.18 2.63
N SER A 238 -6.99 -31.19 3.15
CA SER A 238 -7.50 -29.84 3.31
C SER A 238 -6.40 -28.80 3.12
N LEU A 239 -6.81 -27.62 2.67
CA LEU A 239 -5.99 -26.42 2.56
C LEU A 239 -6.80 -25.21 3.04
N THR A 240 -6.15 -24.33 3.79
CA THR A 240 -6.70 -23.08 4.28
C THR A 240 -5.72 -21.96 4.01
N PHE A 241 -6.05 -21.08 3.06
CA PHE A 241 -5.22 -19.93 2.69
C PHE A 241 -5.66 -18.72 3.51
N LYS A 242 -4.71 -18.03 4.15
CA LYS A 242 -4.94 -16.76 4.87
C LYS A 242 -4.18 -15.64 4.19
N THR A 243 -4.81 -14.46 4.13
CA THR A 243 -4.26 -13.27 3.48
C THR A 243 -3.89 -12.19 4.49
N SER A 244 -3.08 -11.21 4.07
CA SER A 244 -2.74 -10.03 4.89
C SER A 244 -3.95 -9.19 5.29
N ASN A 245 -5.06 -9.28 4.55
CA ASN A 245 -6.29 -8.53 4.82
C ASN A 245 -7.31 -9.35 5.64
N GLY A 246 -6.90 -10.48 6.22
CA GLY A 246 -7.74 -11.32 7.09
C GLY A 246 -8.73 -12.24 6.35
N ARG A 247 -8.78 -12.21 5.01
CA ARG A 247 -9.60 -13.15 4.23
C ARG A 247 -9.03 -14.56 4.32
N THR A 248 -9.93 -15.54 4.36
CA THR A 248 -9.59 -16.96 4.45
C THR A 248 -10.37 -17.77 3.41
N LEU A 249 -9.68 -18.67 2.69
CA LEU A 249 -10.32 -19.70 1.85
C LEU A 249 -10.04 -21.08 2.44
N VAL A 250 -11.08 -21.82 2.81
CA VAL A 250 -11.01 -23.18 3.37
C VAL A 250 -11.53 -24.18 2.35
N ILE A 251 -10.72 -25.19 2.03
CA ILE A 251 -11.04 -26.23 1.05
C ILE A 251 -10.75 -27.59 1.66
N GLY A 252 -11.66 -28.54 1.46
CA GLY A 252 -11.51 -29.93 1.87
C GLY A 252 -11.82 -30.21 3.35
N THR A 253 -11.73 -31.48 3.72
CA THR A 253 -12.05 -31.95 5.07
C THR A 253 -10.77 -32.18 5.86
N VAL A 254 -10.69 -31.63 7.08
CA VAL A 254 -9.52 -31.79 7.95
C VAL A 254 -9.48 -33.22 8.50
N THR A 255 -8.64 -34.07 7.90
CA THR A 255 -8.41 -35.46 8.32
C THR A 255 -6.91 -35.77 8.38
N GLY A 256 -6.53 -36.64 9.32
CA GLY A 256 -5.14 -37.07 9.51
C GLY A 256 -4.28 -36.02 10.22
N THR A 257 -3.05 -35.84 9.74
CA THR A 257 -2.05 -34.96 10.34
C THR A 257 -2.22 -33.53 9.84
N LYS A 258 -2.26 -32.56 10.76
CA LYS A 258 -2.34 -31.13 10.45
C LYS A 258 -0.95 -30.52 10.23
N PHE A 259 -0.88 -29.47 9.43
CA PHE A 259 0.33 -28.68 9.24
C PHE A 259 0.01 -27.19 9.09
N SER A 260 1.03 -26.35 9.26
CA SER A 260 0.98 -24.91 8.99
C SER A 260 2.27 -24.47 8.29
N LEU A 261 2.10 -23.76 7.18
CA LEU A 261 3.15 -23.11 6.40
C LEU A 261 3.02 -21.60 6.63
N GLN A 262 3.84 -21.06 7.51
CA GLN A 262 3.91 -19.64 7.81
C GLN A 262 5.32 -19.25 8.25
N SER A 263 5.67 -17.99 8.03
CA SER A 263 6.91 -17.40 8.52
C SER A 263 6.64 -15.96 8.91
N GLU A 264 6.97 -15.62 10.16
CA GLU A 264 6.71 -14.28 10.72
C GLU A 264 7.34 -13.18 9.85
N GLY A 265 6.57 -12.12 9.56
CA GLY A 265 6.99 -11.01 8.72
C GLY A 265 7.13 -11.31 7.21
N ASN A 266 6.80 -12.53 6.76
CA ASN A 266 6.95 -12.95 5.38
C ASN A 266 5.62 -13.35 4.73
N ALA A 267 5.53 -13.14 3.43
CA ALA A 267 4.48 -13.71 2.58
C ALA A 267 4.95 -15.02 1.96
N ILE A 268 3.98 -15.84 1.55
CA ILE A 268 4.20 -16.97 0.65
C ILE A 268 4.28 -16.44 -0.79
N VAL A 269 5.37 -16.78 -1.47
CA VAL A 269 5.70 -16.27 -2.81
C VAL A 269 5.93 -17.36 -3.84
N GLY A 270 5.82 -18.63 -3.43
CA GLY A 270 6.10 -19.78 -4.27
C GLY A 270 5.73 -21.06 -3.54
N PHE A 271 5.48 -22.12 -4.29
CA PHE A 271 5.21 -23.45 -3.75
C PHE A 271 6.16 -24.49 -4.34
N HIS A 272 6.38 -25.56 -3.58
CA HIS A 272 7.04 -26.78 -4.03
C HIS A 272 6.31 -27.96 -3.42
N GLY A 273 6.51 -29.17 -3.95
CA GLY A 273 5.77 -30.32 -3.44
C GLY A 273 5.92 -31.56 -4.30
N ARG A 274 4.95 -32.46 -4.16
CA ARG A 274 4.83 -33.65 -5.00
C ARG A 274 3.40 -33.86 -5.43
N VAL A 275 3.23 -34.39 -6.64
CA VAL A 275 1.92 -34.61 -7.23
C VAL A 275 1.85 -35.93 -7.99
N GLY A 276 0.83 -36.72 -7.70
CA GLY A 276 0.42 -37.90 -8.44
C GLY A 276 -0.92 -37.68 -9.10
N SER A 277 -1.87 -38.60 -8.89
CA SER A 277 -3.29 -38.36 -9.18
C SER A 277 -3.94 -37.40 -8.18
N CYS A 278 -3.32 -37.17 -7.03
CA CYS A 278 -3.67 -36.14 -6.05
C CYS A 278 -2.47 -35.23 -5.81
N VAL A 279 -2.69 -34.12 -5.13
CA VAL A 279 -1.59 -33.36 -4.52
C VAL A 279 -1.12 -34.12 -3.29
N ASP A 280 0.08 -34.69 -3.37
CA ASP A 280 0.64 -35.56 -2.35
C ASP A 280 1.20 -34.73 -1.18
N SER A 281 1.87 -33.62 -1.52
CA SER A 281 2.52 -32.75 -0.57
C SER A 281 2.70 -31.32 -1.06
N ILE A 282 2.89 -30.40 -0.10
CA ILE A 282 3.09 -28.97 -0.33
C ILE A 282 4.13 -28.39 0.64
N GLY A 283 4.96 -27.50 0.15
CA GLY A 283 5.83 -26.61 0.89
C GLY A 283 5.79 -25.22 0.25
N ALA A 284 6.32 -24.23 0.96
CA ALA A 284 6.24 -22.82 0.57
C ALA A 284 7.63 -22.18 0.49
N TYR A 285 7.74 -21.16 -0.35
CA TYR A 285 8.80 -20.17 -0.31
C TYR A 285 8.29 -18.93 0.41
N TYR A 286 9.05 -18.47 1.41
CA TYR A 286 8.75 -17.28 2.19
C TYR A 286 9.66 -16.14 1.78
N ALA A 287 9.11 -14.93 1.67
CA ALA A 287 9.92 -13.74 1.53
C ALA A 287 9.25 -12.53 2.16
N PRO A 288 10.02 -11.52 2.57
CA PRO A 288 9.45 -10.29 3.10
C PRO A 288 8.56 -9.63 2.07
N PHE A 289 7.38 -9.22 2.51
CA PHE A 289 6.41 -8.53 1.69
C PHE A 289 5.91 -7.30 2.43
N PHE A 290 6.09 -6.15 1.79
CA PHE A 290 5.57 -4.88 2.25
C PHE A 290 4.45 -4.51 1.27
N PRO A 291 3.17 -4.66 1.66
CA PRO A 291 2.06 -4.28 0.80
C PRO A 291 2.28 -2.84 0.34
N SER A 292 2.12 -2.61 -0.96
CA SER A 292 2.08 -1.23 -1.43
C SER A 292 0.88 -0.54 -0.80
N PRO A 293 0.95 0.77 -0.47
CA PRO A 293 -0.26 1.52 -0.19
C PRO A 293 -1.17 1.44 -1.42
N LEU A 294 -2.46 1.23 -1.19
CA LEU A 294 -3.42 1.23 -2.29
C LEU A 294 -3.35 2.57 -3.04
N PRO A 295 -3.48 2.56 -4.38
CA PRO A 295 -3.31 3.75 -5.17
C PRO A 295 -4.44 4.70 -4.82
N THR A 296 -4.06 5.80 -4.18
CA THR A 296 -4.99 6.86 -3.83
C THR A 296 -5.09 7.81 -5.02
N GLU A 297 -6.31 8.14 -5.42
CA GLU A 297 -6.58 9.14 -6.44
C GLU A 297 -7.35 10.30 -5.84
N LYS A 298 -6.87 11.51 -6.09
CA LYS A 298 -7.56 12.75 -5.75
C LYS A 298 -8.48 13.14 -6.91
N LEU A 299 -9.79 13.02 -6.73
CA LEU A 299 -10.76 13.46 -7.73
C LEU A 299 -10.89 14.99 -7.69
N GLU A 300 -11.12 15.62 -8.84
CA GLU A 300 -11.34 17.06 -8.94
C GLU A 300 -12.56 17.49 -8.12
N GLY A 301 -12.41 18.62 -7.40
CA GLY A 301 -13.47 19.17 -6.57
C GLY A 301 -14.61 19.75 -7.40
N GLN A 302 -15.83 19.67 -6.89
CA GLN A 302 -17.05 20.21 -7.48
C GLN A 302 -17.62 21.33 -6.59
N GLY A 303 -18.12 22.41 -7.20
CA GLY A 303 -18.59 23.60 -6.51
C GLY A 303 -18.08 24.90 -7.12
N GLY A 304 -18.07 25.98 -6.33
CA GLY A 304 -17.57 27.29 -6.73
C GLY A 304 -16.08 27.53 -6.42
N ASP A 305 -15.51 28.56 -7.04
CA ASP A 305 -14.09 28.89 -6.93
C ASP A 305 -13.71 29.82 -5.76
N GLY A 306 -14.64 30.08 -4.83
CA GLY A 306 -14.38 30.95 -3.68
C GLY A 306 -13.69 30.27 -2.53
N GLY A 307 -13.13 31.08 -1.63
CA GLY A 307 -12.51 30.64 -0.39
C GLY A 307 -11.10 30.09 -0.55
N ASP A 308 -10.51 29.76 0.58
CA ASP A 308 -9.17 29.19 0.66
C ASP A 308 -9.24 27.68 0.46
N SER A 309 -8.24 27.14 -0.27
CA SER A 309 -8.12 25.71 -0.50
C SER A 309 -7.70 24.99 0.77
N TRP A 310 -8.31 23.83 1.00
CA TRP A 310 -7.97 22.90 2.07
C TRP A 310 -7.93 21.46 1.54
N ASP A 311 -7.16 20.61 2.20
CA ASP A 311 -7.02 19.19 1.87
C ASP A 311 -6.63 18.44 3.13
N ASP A 312 -7.53 17.60 3.65
CA ASP A 312 -7.24 16.77 4.83
C ASP A 312 -6.24 15.65 4.49
N GLY A 313 -6.05 15.36 3.20
CA GLY A 313 -5.30 14.22 2.71
C GLY A 313 -6.15 12.96 2.65
N ALA A 314 -5.46 11.83 2.53
CA ALA A 314 -6.06 10.52 2.38
C ALA A 314 -5.74 9.65 3.60
N PHE A 315 -6.75 8.91 4.06
CA PHE A 315 -6.67 8.12 5.29
C PHE A 315 -6.99 6.65 5.01
N LEU A 316 -6.96 5.80 6.03
CA LEU A 316 -7.36 4.40 5.87
C LEU A 316 -8.88 4.30 5.64
N ASN A 317 -9.65 5.07 6.41
CA ASN A 317 -11.12 5.13 6.36
C ASN A 317 -11.66 6.48 6.84
N VAL A 318 -12.87 6.82 6.38
CA VAL A 318 -13.74 7.83 6.99
C VAL A 318 -14.60 7.12 8.04
N LYS A 319 -14.69 7.65 9.27
CA LYS A 319 -15.53 7.09 10.35
C LYS A 319 -16.81 7.88 10.57
N LYS A 320 -16.74 9.20 10.44
CA LYS A 320 -17.88 10.08 10.63
C LYS A 320 -17.72 11.38 9.84
N VAL A 321 -18.84 11.90 9.34
CA VAL A 321 -18.93 13.22 8.73
C VAL A 321 -19.77 14.12 9.62
N TYR A 322 -19.33 15.35 9.86
CA TYR A 322 -20.07 16.41 10.52
C TYR A 322 -20.41 17.49 9.50
N ILE A 323 -21.69 17.87 9.44
CA ILE A 323 -22.20 18.87 8.50
C ILE A 323 -22.82 20.02 9.29
N GLY A 324 -22.23 21.20 9.16
CA GLY A 324 -22.75 22.46 9.69
C GLY A 324 -23.63 23.13 8.64
N GLN A 325 -24.93 23.16 8.90
CA GLN A 325 -25.89 23.83 8.02
C GLN A 325 -26.09 25.30 8.42
N GLY A 326 -26.27 26.15 7.42
CA GLY A 326 -26.68 27.54 7.58
C GLY A 326 -27.96 27.84 6.81
N THR A 327 -28.44 29.09 6.89
CA THR A 327 -29.72 29.50 6.30
C THR A 327 -29.84 29.25 4.80
N ASN A 328 -28.72 29.34 4.08
CA ASN A 328 -28.68 29.31 2.63
C ASN A 328 -27.83 28.16 2.05
N GLY A 329 -27.34 27.22 2.87
CA GLY A 329 -26.50 26.13 2.39
C GLY A 329 -25.58 25.56 3.46
N ILE A 330 -24.55 24.85 3.04
CA ILE A 330 -23.58 24.23 3.95
C ILE A 330 -22.50 25.25 4.30
N VAL A 331 -22.34 25.52 5.59
CA VAL A 331 -21.40 26.53 6.09
C VAL A 331 -20.10 25.94 6.60
N ALA A 332 -20.13 24.68 7.05
CA ALA A 332 -18.95 23.99 7.51
C ALA A 332 -19.05 22.47 7.33
N VAL A 333 -17.91 21.81 7.13
CA VAL A 333 -17.77 20.36 7.21
C VAL A 333 -16.58 20.00 8.09
N LYS A 334 -16.68 18.87 8.77
CA LYS A 334 -15.59 18.29 9.56
C LYS A 334 -15.67 16.77 9.50
N PHE A 335 -14.53 16.10 9.60
CA PHE A 335 -14.46 14.66 9.40
C PHE A 335 -13.68 13.97 10.51
N GLU A 336 -14.08 12.74 10.84
CA GLU A 336 -13.29 11.80 11.62
C GLU A 336 -12.75 10.72 10.69
N TYR A 337 -11.45 10.47 10.76
CA TYR A 337 -10.76 9.48 9.96
C TYR A 337 -10.06 8.44 10.84
N GLU A 338 -9.64 7.36 10.20
CA GLU A 338 -8.69 6.40 10.74
C GLU A 338 -7.37 6.51 9.99
N ASN A 339 -6.27 6.78 10.68
CA ASN A 339 -4.95 6.86 10.06
C ASN A 339 -4.34 5.46 9.83
N ASP A 340 -3.16 5.40 9.20
CA ASP A 340 -2.45 4.14 8.94
C ASP A 340 -2.03 3.38 10.21
N ALA A 341 -1.99 4.05 11.37
CA ALA A 341 -1.74 3.44 12.67
C ALA A 341 -3.02 2.90 13.34
N SER A 342 -4.16 2.91 12.64
CA SER A 342 -5.48 2.53 13.16
C SER A 342 -6.00 3.42 14.31
N GLU A 343 -5.51 4.66 14.39
CA GLU A 343 -5.95 5.65 15.37
C GLU A 343 -7.02 6.57 14.78
N VAL A 344 -7.92 7.05 15.63
CA VAL A 344 -8.94 8.03 15.24
C VAL A 344 -8.30 9.43 15.22
N VAL A 345 -8.40 10.09 14.07
CA VAL A 345 -7.91 11.47 13.88
C VAL A 345 -9.06 12.37 13.42
N PHE A 346 -9.02 13.63 13.84
CA PHE A 346 -10.02 14.62 13.50
C PHE A 346 -9.46 15.56 12.45
N GLY A 347 -10.16 15.72 11.33
CA GLY A 347 -9.91 16.78 10.37
C GLY A 347 -10.24 18.15 10.96
N ASP A 348 -9.67 19.19 10.35
CA ASP A 348 -10.00 20.57 10.68
C ASP A 348 -11.47 20.88 10.30
N GLU A 349 -12.01 21.94 10.89
CA GLU A 349 -13.33 22.46 10.52
C GLU A 349 -13.19 23.37 9.30
N HIS A 350 -13.81 22.98 8.19
CA HIS A 350 -13.70 23.68 6.92
C HIS A 350 -14.93 24.53 6.67
N GLY A 351 -14.81 25.81 7.00
CA GLY A 351 -15.90 26.79 6.92
C GLY A 351 -16.04 27.58 8.22
N LYS A 352 -17.25 28.05 8.54
CA LYS A 352 -17.52 28.78 9.78
C LYS A 352 -18.47 28.02 10.69
N THR A 353 -18.12 27.95 11.97
CA THR A 353 -18.96 27.36 13.01
C THR A 353 -20.36 27.97 13.00
N THR A 354 -21.36 27.10 12.93
CA THR A 354 -22.77 27.47 12.91
C THR A 354 -23.38 27.50 14.31
N LEU A 355 -24.27 28.45 14.55
CA LEU A 355 -25.08 28.53 15.78
C LEU A 355 -26.18 27.45 15.81
N LEU A 356 -26.49 26.83 14.67
CA LEU A 356 -27.52 25.80 14.54
C LEU A 356 -27.03 24.39 14.91
N GLY A 357 -25.73 24.24 15.20
CA GLY A 357 -25.11 22.96 15.53
C GLY A 357 -24.77 22.12 14.30
N TYR A 358 -24.26 20.92 14.56
CA TYR A 358 -23.77 19.97 13.56
C TYR A 358 -24.71 18.76 13.49
N GLU A 359 -25.07 18.36 12.27
CA GLU A 359 -25.58 17.00 12.03
C GLU A 359 -24.39 16.07 11.77
N ASP A 360 -24.48 14.83 12.27
CA ASP A 360 -23.46 13.83 12.02
C ASP A 360 -23.97 12.61 11.25
N PHE A 361 -23.13 12.12 10.34
CA PHE A 361 -23.32 10.88 9.60
C PHE A 361 -22.23 9.88 10.02
N LYS A 362 -22.59 9.02 10.98
CA LYS A 362 -21.71 7.97 11.50
C LYS A 362 -21.80 6.70 10.64
N LEU A 363 -20.64 6.17 10.25
CA LEU A 363 -20.50 4.92 9.50
C LEU A 363 -20.38 3.71 10.44
N ASP A 364 -20.99 2.58 10.07
CA ASP A 364 -20.84 1.29 10.77
C ASP A 364 -19.53 0.58 10.40
N TYR A 365 -18.43 1.13 10.91
CA TYR A 365 -17.08 0.65 10.66
C TYR A 365 -16.82 -0.74 11.30
N PRO A 366 -16.10 -1.68 10.63
CA PRO A 366 -15.46 -1.57 9.30
C PRO A 366 -16.33 -2.00 8.12
N SER A 367 -17.59 -2.37 8.37
CA SER A 367 -18.46 -2.95 7.34
C SER A 367 -19.06 -1.92 6.38
N GLU A 368 -19.11 -0.66 6.78
CA GLU A 368 -19.67 0.45 6.01
C GLU A 368 -18.60 1.47 5.61
N TYR A 369 -18.59 1.85 4.33
CA TYR A 369 -17.70 2.85 3.75
C TYR A 369 -18.42 3.68 2.68
N ILE A 370 -18.00 4.93 2.50
CA ILE A 370 -18.60 5.86 1.52
C ILE A 370 -18.09 5.49 0.12
N ILE A 371 -19.00 5.39 -0.85
CA ILE A 371 -18.70 5.10 -2.27
C ILE A 371 -18.99 6.28 -3.20
N ALA A 372 -19.85 7.21 -2.78
CA ALA A 372 -20.12 8.43 -3.54
C ALA A 372 -20.58 9.58 -2.64
N VAL A 373 -20.34 10.81 -3.09
CA VAL A 373 -20.94 12.03 -2.56
C VAL A 373 -21.76 12.66 -3.67
N GLU A 374 -23.05 12.82 -3.44
CA GLU A 374 -23.93 13.62 -4.29
C GLU A 374 -24.03 15.01 -3.67
N GLY A 375 -24.10 16.05 -4.48
CA GLY A 375 -24.26 17.40 -3.98
C GLY A 375 -24.88 18.35 -4.97
N CYS A 376 -25.30 19.50 -4.44
CA CYS A 376 -25.77 20.63 -5.22
C CYS A 376 -24.91 21.83 -4.90
N HIS A 377 -24.64 22.68 -5.90
CA HIS A 377 -24.06 23.98 -5.67
C HIS A 377 -24.83 25.05 -6.43
N ASP A 378 -24.90 26.26 -5.86
CA ASP A 378 -25.58 27.39 -6.49
C ASP A 378 -24.87 28.71 -6.18
N LYS A 379 -25.09 29.71 -7.03
CA LYS A 379 -24.63 31.09 -6.80
C LYS A 379 -25.72 31.86 -6.05
N ILE A 380 -25.54 32.01 -4.75
CA ILE A 380 -26.50 32.67 -3.88
C ILE A 380 -26.35 34.19 -3.95
N MET A 381 -27.47 34.91 -3.98
CA MET A 381 -27.49 36.37 -3.94
C MET A 381 -26.70 36.91 -2.73
N GLY A 382 -25.67 37.72 -2.99
CA GLY A 382 -24.79 38.29 -1.96
C GLY A 382 -23.48 37.53 -1.72
N VAL A 383 -23.26 36.39 -2.37
CA VAL A 383 -21.98 35.66 -2.37
C VAL A 383 -21.35 35.77 -3.77
N GLU A 384 -20.06 36.10 -3.83
CA GLU A 384 -19.38 36.36 -5.11
C GLU A 384 -19.28 35.10 -6.00
N THR A 385 -19.17 33.93 -5.38
CA THR A 385 -18.97 32.62 -6.02
C THR A 385 -20.01 31.59 -5.55
N GLY A 386 -20.10 30.48 -6.27
CA GLY A 386 -21.01 29.38 -5.91
C GLY A 386 -20.64 28.76 -4.56
N VAL A 387 -21.65 28.29 -3.83
CA VAL A 387 -21.52 27.55 -2.57
C VAL A 387 -22.25 26.22 -2.64
N ILE A 388 -21.80 25.26 -1.84
CA ILE A 388 -22.47 23.96 -1.70
C ILE A 388 -23.76 24.15 -0.90
N THR A 389 -24.88 23.82 -1.52
CA THR A 389 -26.22 23.97 -0.95
C THR A 389 -26.70 22.66 -0.33
N MET A 390 -26.29 21.51 -0.88
CA MET A 390 -26.66 20.18 -0.39
C MET A 390 -25.51 19.17 -0.53
N LEU A 391 -25.40 18.26 0.44
CA LEU A 391 -24.58 17.06 0.35
C LEU A 391 -25.37 15.83 0.79
N ARG A 392 -25.13 14.71 0.11
CA ARG A 392 -25.69 13.41 0.43
C ARG A 392 -24.62 12.35 0.23
N PHE A 393 -24.47 11.46 1.22
CA PHE A 393 -23.42 10.45 1.23
C PHE A 393 -24.03 9.08 0.92
N LYS A 394 -23.47 8.41 -0.07
CA LYS A 394 -23.84 7.04 -0.41
C LYS A 394 -22.75 6.08 0.06
N THR A 395 -23.16 5.03 0.76
CA THR A 395 -22.28 3.97 1.27
C THR A 395 -22.56 2.66 0.54
N ASN A 396 -21.77 1.64 0.81
CA ASN A 396 -22.04 0.28 0.33
C ASN A 396 -23.33 -0.32 0.92
N ASN A 397 -23.88 0.25 2.00
CA ASN A 397 -25.04 -0.30 2.70
C ASN A 397 -26.29 0.58 2.59
N ARG A 398 -26.15 1.91 2.52
CA ARG A 398 -27.27 2.86 2.54
C ARG A 398 -26.93 4.20 1.88
N THR A 399 -27.91 5.09 1.85
CA THR A 399 -27.75 6.49 1.45
C THR A 399 -28.23 7.37 2.60
N SER A 400 -27.48 8.40 2.94
CA SER A 400 -27.86 9.37 3.98
C SER A 400 -29.08 10.20 3.54
N GLN A 401 -29.70 10.89 4.49
CA GLN A 401 -30.56 12.02 4.16
C GLN A 401 -29.74 13.13 3.44
N PRO A 402 -30.37 13.97 2.61
CA PRO A 402 -29.72 15.20 2.15
C PRO A 402 -29.49 16.14 3.33
N PHE A 403 -28.27 16.65 3.44
CA PHE A 403 -27.90 17.71 4.36
C PHE A 403 -27.90 19.03 3.59
N GLY A 404 -28.67 20.02 4.04
CA GLY A 404 -28.86 21.30 3.34
C GLY A 404 -30.08 21.32 2.40
N LEU A 405 -30.05 22.24 1.43
CA LEU A 405 -31.16 22.50 0.51
C LEU A 405 -30.81 22.03 -0.91
N GLU A 406 -31.61 21.11 -1.45
CA GLU A 406 -31.46 20.57 -2.81
C GLU A 406 -31.84 21.63 -3.86
N ALA A 407 -30.91 22.53 -4.14
CA ALA A 407 -31.07 23.67 -5.05
C ALA A 407 -29.78 23.96 -5.81
N GLY A 408 -29.90 24.24 -7.11
CA GLY A 408 -28.76 24.57 -7.99
C GLY A 408 -28.36 23.44 -8.93
N VAL A 409 -27.07 23.39 -9.28
CA VAL A 409 -26.49 22.40 -10.20
C VAL A 409 -26.05 21.17 -9.41
N ASN A 410 -26.49 19.99 -9.87
CA ASN A 410 -26.16 18.72 -9.24
C ASN A 410 -24.81 18.19 -9.73
N PHE A 411 -24.06 17.57 -8.82
CA PHE A 411 -22.83 16.86 -9.12
C PHE A 411 -22.75 15.55 -8.32
N VAL A 412 -21.92 14.62 -8.80
CA VAL A 412 -21.62 13.38 -8.11
C VAL A 412 -20.11 13.15 -8.14
N LEU A 413 -19.52 12.97 -6.97
CA LEU A 413 -18.14 12.55 -6.78
C LEU A 413 -18.13 11.06 -6.51
N GLN A 414 -17.77 10.28 -7.53
CA GLN A 414 -17.66 8.82 -7.42
C GLN A 414 -16.63 8.29 -8.40
N LYS A 415 -16.07 7.13 -8.07
CA LYS A 415 -15.27 6.32 -9.00
C LYS A 415 -15.66 4.86 -8.84
N GLU A 416 -16.01 4.22 -9.95
CA GLU A 416 -16.47 2.83 -9.94
C GLU A 416 -15.42 1.90 -9.31
N GLY A 417 -15.88 1.03 -8.41
CA GLY A 417 -15.02 0.09 -7.69
C GLY A 417 -14.10 0.72 -6.64
N HIS A 418 -14.31 1.98 -6.24
CA HIS A 418 -13.52 2.66 -5.21
C HIS A 418 -14.38 3.10 -4.02
N LYS A 419 -13.75 3.22 -2.85
CA LYS A 419 -14.31 3.87 -1.66
C LYS A 419 -13.63 5.23 -1.44
N ILE A 420 -14.31 6.15 -0.78
CA ILE A 420 -13.79 7.46 -0.40
C ILE A 420 -13.08 7.36 0.95
N ILE A 421 -11.89 7.96 1.04
CA ILE A 421 -10.99 7.88 2.21
C ILE A 421 -10.48 9.23 2.69
N GLY A 422 -10.92 10.33 2.10
CA GLY A 422 -10.46 11.66 2.46
C GLY A 422 -11.20 12.73 1.67
N PHE A 423 -11.14 13.97 2.14
CA PHE A 423 -11.82 15.10 1.54
C PHE A 423 -10.87 16.28 1.35
N HIS A 424 -11.15 17.08 0.33
CA HIS A 424 -10.49 18.35 0.06
C HIS A 424 -11.49 19.33 -0.52
N GLY A 425 -11.14 20.60 -0.64
CA GLY A 425 -12.07 21.58 -1.20
C GLY A 425 -11.61 23.02 -1.05
N LYS A 426 -12.59 23.92 -1.07
CA LYS A 426 -12.41 25.34 -0.82
C LYS A 426 -13.50 25.85 0.12
N SER A 427 -13.12 26.64 1.12
CA SER A 427 -14.07 27.21 2.08
C SER A 427 -13.66 28.60 2.53
N SER A 428 -14.65 29.39 2.91
CA SER A 428 -14.48 30.68 3.58
C SER A 428 -15.40 30.73 4.80
N THR A 429 -16.33 31.68 4.85
CA THR A 429 -17.48 31.63 5.75
C THR A 429 -18.50 30.56 5.36
N MET A 430 -18.41 30.02 4.14
CA MET A 430 -19.24 28.93 3.63
C MET A 430 -18.38 27.89 2.90
N LEU A 431 -18.94 26.70 2.67
CA LEU A 431 -18.32 25.68 1.85
C LEU A 431 -18.55 26.00 0.37
N HIS A 432 -17.48 26.27 -0.37
CA HIS A 432 -17.57 26.61 -1.79
C HIS A 432 -17.43 25.39 -2.69
N GLN A 433 -16.47 24.51 -2.37
CA GLN A 433 -16.13 23.35 -3.16
C GLN A 433 -15.82 22.16 -2.26
N ILE A 434 -16.17 20.97 -2.71
CA ILE A 434 -15.78 19.70 -2.09
C ILE A 434 -15.26 18.73 -3.15
N GLY A 435 -14.23 17.98 -2.79
CA GLY A 435 -13.61 16.92 -3.57
C GLY A 435 -13.26 15.74 -2.66
N VAL A 436 -12.88 14.62 -3.25
CA VAL A 436 -12.64 13.37 -2.52
C VAL A 436 -11.34 12.69 -2.93
N HIS A 437 -10.73 12.00 -1.98
CA HIS A 437 -9.68 10.99 -2.23
C HIS A 437 -10.32 9.61 -2.27
N VAL A 438 -10.01 8.82 -3.29
CA VAL A 438 -10.59 7.49 -3.51
C VAL A 438 -9.53 6.40 -3.61
N VAL A 439 -9.90 5.20 -3.18
CA VAL A 439 -9.04 4.01 -3.18
C VAL A 439 -9.82 2.78 -3.65
N PRO A 440 -9.22 1.85 -4.42
CA PRO A 440 -9.92 0.64 -4.86
C PRO A 440 -10.50 -0.18 -3.71
N ILE A 441 -11.72 -0.69 -3.87
CA ILE A 441 -12.36 -1.61 -2.94
C ILE A 441 -11.76 -3.01 -3.17
N THR A 442 -11.03 -3.51 -2.18
CA THR A 442 -10.63 -4.93 -2.11
C THR A 442 -11.84 -5.79 -1.78
N LYS A 443 -12.23 -6.69 -2.68
CA LYS A 443 -13.29 -7.68 -2.46
C LYS A 443 -12.76 -8.98 -1.87
#